data_AF-A0A942C734-F1
#
_entry.id   AF-A0A942C734-F1
#
_cell.length_a   1.000
_cell.length_b   1.000
_cell.length_c   1.000
_cell.angle_alpha   90.00
_cell.angle_beta   90.00
_cell.angle_gamma   90.00
#
_symmetry.space_group_name_H-M   'P 1'
#
loop_
_entity.id
_entity.type
_entity.pdbx_description
1 polymer ?
#
loop_
_entity_poly.entity_id
_entity_poly.type
_entity_poly.pdbx_seq_one_letter_code
_entity_poly.pdbx_strand_id
1 'polypeptide(L)'
;MAEKEELKPQDWEDIAATEEFKTLVATKRKFILPAVIFFIVYYFALPVLVGYAPKLMETKVFGVVNLAYLFALSQFFMAWILAAIYVKKAGSFDALAQKIISKLKK
;
A
#
# COMPACT_ATOMS: atom_id res chain seq x y z
N MET A 1 10.19 -16.04 31.25
CA MET A 1 9.42 -16.20 30.00
C MET A 1 8.23 -15.26 30.14
N ALA A 2 8.20 -14.15 29.41
CA ALA A 2 7.13 -13.17 29.55
C ALA A 2 5.86 -13.74 28.91
N GLU A 3 4.86 -13.98 29.74
CA GLU A 3 3.50 -14.31 29.33
C GLU A 3 3.03 -13.22 28.37
N LYS A 4 2.83 -13.58 27.09
CA LYS A 4 2.11 -12.71 26.16
C LYS A 4 0.67 -12.70 26.68
N GLU A 5 0.31 -11.69 27.44
CA GLU A 5 -1.09 -11.41 27.77
C GLU A 5 -1.86 -11.28 26.45
N GLU A 6 -2.53 -12.35 26.05
CA GLU A 6 -3.43 -12.35 24.90
C GLU A 6 -4.67 -11.52 25.28
N LEU A 7 -4.84 -10.39 24.58
CA LEU A 7 -6.02 -9.55 24.69
C LEU A 7 -7.27 -10.40 24.38
N LYS A 8 -8.30 -10.31 25.23
CA LYS A 8 -9.54 -11.06 24.99
C LYS A 8 -10.26 -10.46 23.79
N PRO A 9 -11.05 -11.25 23.03
CA PRO A 9 -11.81 -10.75 21.88
C PRO A 9 -12.67 -9.52 22.19
N GLN A 10 -13.25 -9.46 23.39
CA GLN A 10 -14.04 -8.32 23.88
C GLN A 10 -13.22 -7.03 23.98
N ASP A 11 -11.95 -7.13 24.43
CA ASP A 11 -11.05 -5.99 24.54
C ASP A 11 -10.74 -5.40 23.15
N TRP A 12 -10.73 -6.23 22.09
CA TRP A 12 -10.52 -5.77 20.72
C TRP A 12 -11.71 -4.98 20.16
N GLU A 13 -12.94 -5.39 20.49
CA GLU A 13 -14.16 -4.68 20.09
C GLU A 13 -14.24 -3.31 20.76
N ASP A 14 -13.92 -3.24 22.05
CA ASP A 14 -13.90 -1.99 22.81
C ASP A 14 -12.83 -1.03 22.28
N ILE A 15 -11.63 -1.53 21.95
CA ILE A 15 -10.56 -0.75 21.32
C ILE A 15 -10.98 -0.27 19.93
N ALA A 16 -11.59 -1.12 19.11
CA ALA A 16 -12.04 -0.78 17.77
C ALA A 16 -13.16 0.29 17.78
N ALA A 17 -13.95 0.34 18.86
CA ALA A 17 -14.99 1.35 19.05
C ALA A 17 -14.44 2.75 19.40
N THR A 18 -13.23 2.84 19.94
CA THR A 18 -12.61 4.12 20.36
C THR A 18 -12.36 5.09 19.20
N GLU A 19 -12.43 6.40 19.49
CA GLU A 19 -12.12 7.44 18.50
C GLU A 19 -10.63 7.47 18.12
N GLU A 20 -9.73 7.12 19.04
CA GLU A 20 -8.29 7.02 18.77
C GLU A 20 -8.00 5.95 17.70
N PHE A 21 -8.63 4.78 17.78
CA PHE A 21 -8.47 3.71 16.78
C PHE A 21 -9.06 4.10 15.42
N LYS A 22 -10.25 4.72 15.40
CA LYS A 22 -10.87 5.21 14.16
C LYS A 22 -10.01 6.26 13.46
N THR A 23 -9.40 7.17 14.23
CA THR A 23 -8.47 8.19 13.70
C THR A 23 -7.20 7.56 13.13
N LEU A 24 -6.66 6.53 13.78
CA LEU A 24 -5.51 5.77 13.30
C LEU A 24 -5.81 5.08 11.95
N VAL A 25 -6.95 4.39 11.85
CA VAL A 25 -7.39 3.73 10.62
C VAL A 25 -7.66 4.74 9.50
N ALA A 26 -8.32 5.86 9.80
CA ALA A 26 -8.57 6.93 8.84
C ALA A 26 -7.26 7.51 8.28
N THR A 27 -6.24 7.69 9.14
CA THR A 27 -4.93 8.19 8.73
C THR A 27 -4.18 7.18 7.85
N LYS A 28 -4.21 5.89 8.21
CA LYS A 28 -3.69 4.81 7.34
C LYS A 28 -4.38 4.81 5.97
N ARG A 29 -5.71 4.89 5.95
CA ARG A 29 -6.51 4.84 4.73
C ARG A 29 -6.24 6.05 3.83
N LYS A 30 -6.10 7.26 4.37
CA LYS A 30 -5.76 8.46 3.58
C LYS A 30 -4.39 8.35 2.88
N PHE A 31 -3.47 7.55 3.43
CA PHE A 31 -2.17 7.31 2.82
C PHE A 31 -2.20 6.18 1.79
N ILE A 32 -2.84 5.06 2.11
CA ILE A 32 -2.83 3.85 1.28
C ILE A 32 -3.81 3.98 0.10
N LEU A 33 -4.96 4.60 0.30
CA LEU A 33 -6.03 4.66 -0.71
C LEU A 33 -5.57 5.35 -2.01
N PRO A 34 -4.90 6.52 -1.98
CA PRO A 34 -4.37 7.13 -3.21
C PRO A 34 -3.35 6.25 -3.93
N ALA A 35 -2.49 5.54 -3.16
CA ALA A 35 -1.49 4.65 -3.72
C ALA A 35 -2.14 3.45 -4.44
N VAL A 36 -3.20 2.89 -3.88
CA VAL A 36 -3.98 1.80 -4.50
C VAL A 36 -4.68 2.29 -5.77
N ILE A 37 -5.29 3.47 -5.75
CA ILE A 37 -5.93 4.06 -6.93
C ILE A 37 -4.89 4.27 -8.04
N PHE A 38 -3.75 4.87 -7.71
CA PHE A 38 -2.65 5.04 -8.65
C PHE A 38 -2.16 3.70 -9.22
N PHE A 39 -1.95 2.69 -8.36
CA PHE A 39 -1.55 1.36 -8.76
C PHE A 39 -2.53 0.76 -9.78
N ILE A 40 -3.84 0.80 -9.47
CA ILE A 40 -4.88 0.25 -10.36
C ILE A 40 -4.86 0.98 -11.71
N VAL A 41 -4.86 2.31 -11.70
CA VAL A 41 -4.84 3.11 -12.94
C VAL A 41 -3.59 2.80 -13.76
N TYR A 42 -2.42 2.77 -13.13
CA TYR A 42 -1.15 2.50 -13.81
C TYR A 42 -1.06 1.05 -14.32
N TYR A 43 -1.60 0.10 -13.56
CA TYR A 43 -1.64 -1.30 -13.96
C TYR A 43 -2.49 -1.51 -15.21
N PHE A 44 -3.71 -0.96 -15.21
CA PHE A 44 -4.64 -1.07 -16.34
C PHE A 44 -4.30 -0.13 -17.51
N ALA A 45 -3.45 0.88 -17.31
CA ALA A 45 -3.01 1.74 -18.40
C ALA A 45 -2.33 0.94 -19.52
N LEU A 46 -1.57 -0.12 -19.20
CA LEU A 46 -0.91 -0.96 -20.22
C LEU A 46 -1.91 -1.65 -21.16
N PRO A 47 -2.85 -2.51 -20.70
CA PRO A 47 -3.80 -3.16 -21.59
C PRO A 47 -4.72 -2.16 -22.31
N VAL A 48 -5.08 -1.05 -21.66
CA VAL A 48 -5.86 0.03 -22.30
C VAL A 48 -5.06 0.66 -23.44
N LEU A 49 -3.81 1.07 -23.20
CA LEU A 49 -2.98 1.69 -24.25
C LEU A 49 -2.64 0.71 -25.37
N VAL A 50 -2.43 -0.57 -25.06
CA VAL A 50 -2.22 -1.62 -26.09
C VAL A 50 -3.48 -1.79 -26.95
N GLY A 51 -4.67 -1.78 -26.35
CA GLY A 51 -5.94 -1.95 -27.08
C GLY A 51 -6.35 -0.71 -27.89
N TYR A 52 -6.19 0.49 -27.35
CA TYR A 52 -6.65 1.74 -27.97
C TYR A 52 -5.57 2.46 -28.78
N ALA A 53 -4.30 2.29 -28.44
CA ALA A 53 -3.17 2.93 -29.11
C ALA A 53 -2.02 1.94 -29.42
N PRO A 54 -2.30 0.83 -30.14
CA PRO A 54 -1.30 -0.21 -30.43
C PRO A 54 -0.07 0.35 -31.14
N LYS A 55 -0.25 1.30 -32.07
CA LYS A 55 0.86 1.95 -32.80
C LYS A 55 1.88 2.63 -31.88
N LEU A 56 1.41 3.26 -30.79
CA LEU A 56 2.32 3.85 -29.80
C LEU A 56 3.08 2.74 -29.07
N MET A 57 2.36 1.72 -28.58
CA MET A 57 2.93 0.62 -27.82
C MET A 57 3.90 -0.27 -28.61
N GLU A 58 3.72 -0.36 -29.93
CA GLU A 58 4.60 -1.07 -30.87
C GLU A 58 5.85 -0.27 -31.25
N THR A 59 5.94 1.01 -30.86
CA THR A 59 7.09 1.85 -31.18
C THR A 59 8.35 1.22 -30.61
N LYS A 60 9.25 0.81 -31.50
CA LYS A 60 10.53 0.18 -31.14
C LYS A 60 11.47 1.22 -30.55
N VAL A 61 12.06 0.88 -29.42
CA VAL A 61 13.06 1.71 -28.74
C VAL A 61 14.46 1.16 -29.00
N PHE A 62 14.64 -0.15 -28.85
CA PHE A 62 15.92 -0.80 -29.14
C PHE A 62 15.71 -2.23 -29.65
N GLY A 63 16.10 -2.49 -30.90
CA GLY A 63 15.94 -3.81 -31.52
C GLY A 63 14.49 -4.30 -31.51
N VAL A 64 14.23 -5.37 -30.75
CA VAL A 64 12.89 -5.97 -30.57
C VAL A 64 12.12 -5.37 -29.38
N VAL A 65 12.74 -4.52 -28.57
CA VAL A 65 12.13 -3.89 -27.40
C VAL A 65 11.31 -2.70 -27.86
N ASN A 66 10.00 -2.72 -27.58
CA ASN A 66 9.05 -1.65 -27.82
C ASN A 66 8.63 -0.97 -26.52
N LEU A 67 7.84 0.10 -26.63
CA LEU A 67 7.34 0.84 -25.48
C LEU A 67 6.49 -0.02 -24.54
N ALA A 68 5.74 -1.00 -25.05
CA ALA A 68 4.96 -1.91 -24.21
C ALA A 68 5.87 -2.72 -23.26
N TYR A 69 6.99 -3.23 -23.75
CA TYR A 69 7.96 -3.95 -22.91
C TYR A 69 8.59 -3.04 -21.85
N LEU A 70 8.91 -1.79 -22.19
CA LEU A 70 9.44 -0.83 -21.22
C LEU A 70 8.40 -0.48 -20.15
N PHE A 71 7.15 -0.30 -20.55
CA PHE A 71 6.06 -0.02 -19.61
C PHE A 71 5.76 -1.23 -18.71
N ALA A 72 5.80 -2.45 -19.26
CA ALA A 72 5.69 -3.67 -18.45
C ALA A 72 6.83 -3.75 -17.42
N LEU A 73 8.06 -3.41 -17.82
CA LEU A 73 9.20 -3.38 -16.90
C LEU A 73 9.04 -2.30 -15.82
N SER A 74 8.52 -1.12 -16.16
CA SER A 74 8.30 -0.05 -15.18
C SER A 74 7.24 -0.41 -14.14
N GLN A 75 6.32 -1.34 -14.42
CA GLN A 75 5.38 -1.85 -13.41
C GLN A 75 6.07 -2.52 -12.22
N PHE A 76 7.18 -3.24 -12.44
CA PHE A 76 7.96 -3.84 -11.35
C PHE A 76 8.56 -2.78 -10.44
N PHE A 77 9.22 -1.78 -11.02
CA PHE A 77 9.79 -0.66 -10.27
C PHE A 77 8.72 0.11 -9.51
N MET A 78 7.56 0.36 -10.14
CA MET A 78 6.41 1.00 -9.50
C MET A 78 5.95 0.21 -8.26
N ALA A 79 5.80 -1.12 -8.37
CA ALA A 79 5.39 -1.95 -7.25
C ALA A 79 6.41 -1.92 -6.09
N TRP A 80 7.70 -2.00 -6.40
CA TRP A 80 8.76 -1.88 -5.39
C TRP A 80 8.81 -0.51 -4.73
N ILE A 81 8.62 0.57 -5.49
CA ILE A 81 8.55 1.94 -4.95
C ILE A 81 7.37 2.06 -3.98
N LEU A 82 6.18 1.58 -4.37
CA LEU A 82 5.00 1.58 -3.49
C LEU A 82 5.24 0.75 -2.23
N ALA A 83 5.85 -0.42 -2.35
CA ALA A 83 6.21 -1.25 -1.20
C ALA A 83 7.22 -0.54 -0.27
N ALA A 84 8.25 0.09 -0.81
CA ALA A 84 9.25 0.82 -0.04
C ALA A 84 8.64 2.03 0.69
N ILE A 85 7.77 2.79 0.00
CA ILE A 85 7.02 3.91 0.58
C ILE A 85 6.11 3.40 1.72
N TYR A 86 5.44 2.26 1.51
CA TYR A 86 4.60 1.63 2.52
C TYR A 86 5.41 1.22 3.75
N VAL A 87 6.52 0.50 3.58
CA VAL A 87 7.38 0.05 4.70
C VAL A 87 7.91 1.24 5.50
N LYS A 88 8.36 2.30 4.81
CA LYS A 88 8.82 3.52 5.48
C LYS A 88 7.72 4.18 6.33
N LYS A 89 6.46 4.15 5.85
CA LYS A 89 5.33 4.70 6.59
C LYS A 89 4.83 3.75 7.70
N ALA A 90 4.97 2.44 7.52
CA ALA A 90 4.58 1.42 8.48
C ALA A 90 5.25 1.63 9.85
N GLY A 91 6.53 1.99 9.87
CA GLY A 91 7.24 2.29 11.12
C GLY A 91 6.61 3.42 11.95
N SER A 92 5.92 4.39 11.32
CA SER A 92 5.17 5.43 12.05
C SER A 92 3.89 4.89 12.68
N PHE A 93 3.26 3.90 12.05
CA PHE A 93 2.06 3.26 12.59
C PHE A 93 2.39 2.30 13.74
N ASP A 94 3.53 1.62 13.67
CA ASP A 94 3.98 0.72 14.74
C ASP A 94 4.28 1.50 16.03
N ALA A 95 4.84 2.71 15.91
CA ALA A 95 5.06 3.61 17.06
C ALA A 95 3.72 4.06 17.72
N LEU A 96 2.68 4.29 16.91
CA LEU A 96 1.34 4.62 17.43
C LEU A 96 0.67 3.41 18.09
N ALA A 97 0.80 2.21 17.51
CA ALA A 97 0.28 0.98 18.08
C ALA A 97 0.94 0.67 19.44
N GLN A 98 2.26 0.84 19.55
CA GLN A 98 3.02 0.70 20.81
C GLN A 98 2.52 1.65 21.91
N LYS A 99 2.12 2.89 21.56
CA LYS A 99 1.54 3.84 22.53
C LYS A 99 0.18 3.40 23.07
N ILE A 100 -0.66 2.78 22.23
CA ILE A 100 -1.98 2.30 22.64
C ILE A 100 -1.82 1.07 23.55
N ILE A 101 -0.96 0.12 23.16
CA ILE A 101 -0.69 -1.09 23.94
C ILE A 101 -0.08 -0.75 25.32
N SER A 102 0.83 0.22 25.39
CA SER A 102 1.45 0.62 26.67
C SER A 102 0.50 1.37 27.62
N LYS A 103 -0.53 2.07 27.11
CA LYS A 103 -1.61 2.65 27.92
C LYS A 103 -2.51 1.58 28.56
N LEU A 104 -2.71 0.46 27.89
CA LEU A 104 -3.57 -0.64 28.37
C LEU A 104 -2.87 -1.54 29.40
N LYS A 105 -1.53 -1.52 29.44
CA LYS A 105 -0.72 -2.29 30.40
C LYS A 105 -0.57 -1.62 31.78
N LYS A 106 -1.24 -0.49 32.02
CA LYS A 106 -1.11 0.31 33.24
C LYS A 106 -2.42 0.32 34.01
#